data_AF-A0A398CUD6-F1
#
_entry.id   AF-A0A398CUD6-F1
#
_cell.length_a   1.000
_cell.length_b   1.000
_cell.length_c   1.000
_cell.angle_alpha   90.00
_cell.angle_beta   90.00
_cell.angle_gamma   90.00
#
_symmetry.space_group_name_H-M   'P 1'
#
loop_
_entity.id
_entity.type
_entity.pdbx_description
1 polymer ?
#
loop_
_entity_poly.entity_id
_entity_poly.type
_entity_poly.pdbx_seq_one_letter_code
_entity_poly.pdbx_strand_id
1 'polypeptide(L)'
;MADHINGDDLDNRKVNLRWATHEQNMQNRPGWNKYSSYPGIFFKKDTGKWDVCVHRSFESLEEAEAFSEAVHDSVFGQYARKPKHVGVVSK
;
A
#
# COMPACT_ATOMS: atom_id res chain seq x y z
N MET A 1 -1.55 15.26 10.95
CA MET A 1 -0.35 15.05 11.79
C MET A 1 0.87 15.51 11.01
N ALA A 2 1.98 15.78 11.70
CA ALA A 2 3.27 15.98 11.05
C ALA A 2 3.95 14.61 10.86
N ASP A 3 4.36 14.31 9.63
CA ASP A 3 5.10 13.10 9.26
C ASP A 3 6.51 13.50 8.79
N HIS A 4 7.51 12.70 9.16
CA HIS A 4 8.91 12.89 8.78
C HIS A 4 9.16 12.20 7.45
N ILE A 5 9.48 12.97 6.41
CA ILE A 5 9.64 12.48 5.04
C ILE A 5 10.69 11.37 4.96
N ASN A 6 11.77 11.48 5.74
CA ASN A 6 12.85 10.49 5.81
C ASN A 6 12.63 9.38 6.87
N GLY A 7 11.57 9.45 7.67
CA GLY A 7 11.30 8.53 8.77
C GLY A 7 12.22 8.66 10.00
N ASP A 8 13.05 9.70 10.07
CA ASP A 8 13.92 10.01 11.22
C ASP A 8 13.22 11.02 12.14
N ASP A 9 12.81 10.56 13.33
CA ASP A 9 12.12 11.36 14.33
C ASP A 9 13.00 12.44 14.98
N LEU A 10 14.33 12.34 14.83
CA LEU A 10 15.28 13.34 15.32
C LEU A 10 15.49 14.48 14.31
N ASP A 11 15.16 14.29 13.03
CA ASP A 11 15.32 15.30 11.99
C ASP A 11 14.10 16.24 11.90
N ASN A 12 14.10 17.26 12.74
CA ASN A 12 13.01 18.25 12.85
C ASN A 12 13.14 19.45 11.88
N ARG A 13 13.99 19.36 10.84
CA ARG A 13 14.09 20.42 9.83
C ARG A 13 12.75 20.58 9.13
N LYS A 14 12.28 21.82 8.92
CA LYS A 14 10.98 22.09 8.26
C LYS A 14 10.84 21.40 6.89
N VAL A 15 11.95 21.29 6.15
CA VAL A 15 12.00 20.60 4.85
C VAL A 15 11.77 19.09 4.95
N ASN A 16 11.94 18.51 6.14
CA ASN A 16 11.72 17.08 6.42
C ASN A 16 10.33 16.79 6.99
N LEU A 17 9.49 17.81 7.23
CA LEU A 17 8.15 17.63 7.79
C LEU A 17 7.08 17.85 6.72
N ARG A 18 6.09 16.96 6.66
CA ARG A 18 4.90 17.11 5.80
C ARG A 18 3.60 16.92 6.59
N TRP A 19 2.52 17.51 6.10
CA TRP A 19 1.18 17.24 6.60
C TRP A 19 0.66 15.92 6.04
N ALA A 20 0.29 15.00 6.93
CA ALA A 20 -0.28 13.70 6.59
C ALA A 20 -1.55 13.40 7.41
N THR A 21 -2.49 12.65 6.83
CA THR A 21 -3.62 12.06 7.55
C THR A 21 -3.17 10.85 8.39
N HIS A 22 -4.02 10.38 9.31
CA HIS A 22 -3.74 9.17 10.09
C HIS A 22 -3.42 7.96 9.23
N GLU A 23 -4.25 7.74 8.21
CA GLU A 23 -4.08 6.65 7.27
C GLU A 23 -2.77 6.78 6.47
N GLN A 24 -2.47 7.97 5.95
CA GLN A 24 -1.25 8.22 5.17
C GLN A 24 0.02 7.97 5.99
N ASN A 25 0.03 8.34 7.26
CA ASN A 25 1.17 8.06 8.13
C ASN A 25 1.31 6.55 8.41
N MET A 26 0.20 5.88 8.68
CA MET A 26 0.20 4.43 8.92
C MET A 26 0.64 3.63 7.69
N GLN A 27 0.33 4.09 6.47
CA GLN A 27 0.79 3.48 5.22
C GLN A 27 2.32 3.55 5.05
N ASN A 28 2.96 4.60 5.56
CA ASN A 28 4.41 4.79 5.45
C ASN A 28 5.19 4.20 6.61
N ARG A 29 4.50 3.60 7.59
CA ARG A 29 5.15 3.01 8.75
C ARG A 29 5.98 1.80 8.31
N PRO A 30 7.27 1.72 8.69
CA PRO A 30 8.07 0.53 8.42
C PRO A 30 7.42 -0.70 9.06
N GLY A 31 7.45 -1.81 8.33
CA GLY A 31 6.92 -3.07 8.83
C GLY A 31 7.66 -3.50 10.11
N TRP A 32 6.94 -4.08 11.07
CA TRP A 32 7.54 -4.61 12.30
C TRP A 32 8.33 -5.91 12.12
N ASN A 33 8.52 -6.36 10.88
CA ASN A 33 9.23 -7.61 10.64
C ASN A 33 10.74 -7.37 10.61
N LYS A 34 11.49 -8.36 11.09
CA LYS A 34 12.96 -8.32 11.14
C LYS A 34 13.65 -8.51 9.77
N TYR A 35 12.87 -8.67 8.71
CA TYR A 35 13.35 -9.14 7.41
C TYR A 35 13.42 -8.01 6.37
N SER A 36 12.56 -7.00 6.47
CA SER A 36 12.55 -5.85 5.58
C SER A 36 12.02 -4.62 6.31
N SER A 37 12.71 -3.50 6.13
CA SER A 37 12.26 -2.18 6.59
C SER A 37 11.26 -1.55 5.62
N TYR A 38 11.09 -2.12 4.43
CA TYR A 38 10.14 -1.60 3.44
C TYR A 38 8.70 -1.93 3.83
N PRO A 39 7.77 -0.94 3.83
CA PRO A 39 6.36 -1.17 4.12
C PRO A 39 5.75 -2.19 3.16
N GLY A 40 4.87 -3.05 3.67
CA GLY A 40 4.12 -4.03 2.87
C GLY A 40 4.91 -5.25 2.40
N ILE A 41 6.22 -5.33 2.65
CA ILE A 41 7.04 -6.51 2.32
C ILE A 41 7.08 -7.47 3.50
N PHE A 42 6.77 -8.74 3.26
CA PHE A 42 6.85 -9.78 4.28
C PHE A 42 7.48 -11.07 3.74
N PHE A 43 8.25 -11.74 4.61
CA PHE A 43 8.89 -13.01 4.29
C PHE A 43 8.01 -14.18 4.76
N LYS A 44 7.55 -14.99 3.81
CA LYS A 44 6.80 -16.22 4.05
C LYS A 44 7.76 -17.37 4.32
N LYS A 45 7.90 -17.74 5.60
CA LYS A 45 8.86 -18.77 6.05
C LYS A 45 8.55 -20.17 5.54
N ASP A 46 7.28 -20.46 5.36
CA ASP A 46 6.74 -21.74 4.87
C ASP A 46 7.14 -22.02 3.41
N THR A 47 7.16 -20.98 2.57
CA THR A 47 7.51 -21.10 1.15
C THR A 47 8.92 -20.61 0.81
N GLY A 48 9.56 -19.89 1.73
CA GLY A 48 10.85 -19.21 1.51
C GLY A 48 10.77 -18.04 0.54
N LYS A 49 9.56 -17.49 0.29
CA LYS A 49 9.32 -16.43 -0.69
C LYS A 49 9.05 -15.09 -0.01
N TRP A 50 9.26 -14.02 -0.77
CA TRP A 50 8.94 -12.65 -0.39
C TRP A 50 7.65 -12.25 -1.06
N ASP A 51 6.71 -11.75 -0.26
CA ASP A 51 5.44 -11.23 -0.73
C ASP A 51 5.36 -9.73 -0.48
N VAL A 52 4.62 -9.05 -1.35
CA VAL A 52 4.33 -7.63 -1.25
C VAL A 52 2.82 -7.45 -1.17
N CYS A 53 2.35 -6.70 -0.19
CA CYS A 53 0.95 -6.31 -0.05
C CYS A 53 0.85 -4.80 0.08
N VAL A 54 -0.05 -4.22 -0.72
CA VAL A 54 -0.42 -2.80 -0.64
C VAL A 54 -1.84 -2.73 -0.10
N HIS A 55 -2.00 -2.09 1.06
CA HIS A 55 -3.30 -1.90 1.69
C HIS A 55 -3.76 -0.45 1.54
N ARG A 56 -4.94 -0.24 0.94
CA ARG A 56 -5.52 1.08 0.73
C ARG A 56 -7.04 1.01 0.84
N SER A 57 -7.61 1.99 1.54
CA SER A 57 -9.06 2.11 1.72
C SER A 57 -9.63 3.11 0.71
N PHE A 58 -10.85 2.88 0.26
CA PHE A 58 -11.58 3.75 -0.66
C PHE A 58 -13.00 3.95 -0.14
N GLU A 59 -13.61 5.10 -0.45
CA GLU A 59 -14.99 5.40 -0.06
C GLU A 59 -16.00 4.73 -0.98
N SER A 60 -15.63 4.50 -2.25
CA SER A 60 -16.48 3.87 -3.25
C SER A 60 -15.87 2.58 -3.80
N LEU A 61 -16.74 1.65 -4.20
CA LEU A 61 -16.33 0.42 -4.88
C LEU A 61 -15.69 0.71 -6.23
N GLU A 62 -16.23 1.67 -6.98
CA GLU A 62 -15.74 2.06 -8.31
C GLU A 62 -14.27 2.52 -8.26
N GLU A 63 -13.92 3.36 -7.29
CA GLU A 63 -12.53 3.78 -7.08
C GLU A 63 -11.61 2.62 -6.70
N ALA A 64 -12.09 1.71 -5.85
CA ALA A 64 -11.31 0.54 -5.44
C ALA A 64 -11.05 -0.42 -6.61
N GLU A 65 -12.06 -0.64 -7.46
CA GLU A 65 -11.95 -1.45 -8.68
C GLU A 65 -10.99 -0.82 -9.68
N ALA A 66 -11.09 0.50 -9.92
CA ALA A 66 -10.20 1.23 -10.81
C ALA A 66 -8.73 1.19 -10.33
N PHE A 67 -8.50 1.35 -9.01
CA PHE A 67 -7.16 1.22 -8.44
C PHE A 67 -6.61 -0.20 -8.59
N SER A 68 -7.45 -1.22 -8.30
CA SER A 68 -7.08 -2.63 -8.45
C SER A 68 -6.71 -2.96 -9.90
N GLU A 69 -7.50 -2.50 -10.87
CA GLU A 69 -7.19 -2.68 -12.30
C GLU A 69 -5.85 -2.04 -12.67
N ALA A 70 -5.62 -0.79 -12.26
CA ALA A 70 -4.35 -0.11 -12.55
C ALA A 70 -3.13 -0.83 -11.94
N VAL A 71 -3.24 -1.32 -10.70
CA VAL A 71 -2.17 -2.10 -10.05
C VAL A 71 -1.97 -3.44 -10.77
N HIS A 72 -3.06 -4.13 -11.10
CA HIS A 72 -3.00 -5.43 -11.75
C HIS A 72 -2.37 -5.34 -13.15
N ASP A 73 -2.73 -4.32 -13.92
CA ASP A 73 -2.15 -4.05 -15.24
C ASP A 73 -0.67 -3.67 -15.12
N SER A 74 -0.30 -2.86 -14.13
CA SER A 74 1.09 -2.52 -13.86
C SER A 74 1.94 -3.75 -13.50
N VAL A 75 1.38 -4.72 -12.78
CA VAL A 75 2.13 -5.86 -12.23
C VAL A 75 2.19 -7.02 -13.23
N PHE A 76 1.09 -7.31 -13.93
CA PHE A 76 0.97 -8.49 -14.78
C PHE A 76 0.99 -8.17 -16.28
N GLY A 77 0.82 -6.90 -16.68
CA GLY A 77 0.84 -6.48 -18.08
C GLY A 77 -0.14 -7.28 -18.94
N GLN A 78 0.36 -7.88 -20.03
CA GLN A 78 -0.46 -8.69 -20.94
C GLN A 78 -1.11 -9.93 -20.29
N TYR A 79 -0.65 -10.35 -19.11
CA TYR A 79 -1.22 -11.47 -18.36
C TYR A 79 -2.32 -11.03 -17.39
N ALA A 80 -2.62 -9.73 -17.32
CA ALA A 80 -3.67 -9.20 -16.47
C ALA A 80 -5.05 -9.73 -16.92
N ARG A 81 -5.66 -10.57 -16.08
CA ARG A 81 -7.01 -11.09 -16.31
C ARG A 81 -8.06 -10.13 -15.78
N LYS A 82 -9.01 -9.71 -16.63
CA LYS A 82 -10.18 -8.94 -16.19
C LYS A 82 -11.22 -9.82 -15.47
N PRO A 83 -11.90 -9.30 -14.44
CA PRO A 83 -12.96 -10.02 -13.73
C PRO A 83 -14.13 -10.36 -14.67
N LYS A 84 -14.76 -11.52 -14.44
CA LYS A 84 -15.80 -12.06 -15.34
C LYS A 84 -17.20 -11.45 -15.13
N HIS A 85 -17.44 -10.78 -14.01
CA HIS A 85 -18.74 -10.19 -13.66
C HIS A 85 -18.53 -8.88 -12.90
N VAL A 86 -18.90 -7.75 -13.51
CA VAL A 86 -19.07 -6.46 -12.84
C VAL A 86 -20.55 -6.36 -12.50
N GLY A 87 -20.96 -7.10 -11.48
CA GLY A 87 -22.32 -7.06 -10.96
C GLY A 87 -22.27 -6.39 -9.60
N VAL A 88 -22.72 -5.14 -9.55
CA VAL A 88 -22.90 -4.36 -8.32
C VAL A 88 -23.68 -5.23 -7.34
N VAL A 89 -23.01 -5.75 -6.31
CA VAL A 89 -23.70 -6.33 -5.16
C VAL A 89 -24.20 -5.15 -4.34
N SER A 90 -25.37 -4.62 -4.71
CA SER A 90 -26.12 -3.70 -3.86
C SER A 90 -26.47 -4.44 -2.57
N LYS A 91 -26.01 -3.90 -1.43
CA LYS A 91 -26.51 -4.29 -0.11
C LYS A 91 -27.89 -3.68 0.14
#